data_AF-A0A496UH74-F1
#
_entry.id   AF-A0A496UH74-F1
#
_cell.length_a   1.000
_cell.length_b   1.000
_cell.length_c   1.000
_cell.angle_alpha   90.00
_cell.angle_beta   90.00
_cell.angle_gamma   90.00
#
_symmetry.space_group_name_H-M   'P 1'
#
loop_
_entity.id
_entity.type
_entity.pdbx_description
1 polymer ?
#
loop_
_entity_poly.entity_id
_entity_poly.type
_entity_poly.pdbx_seq_one_letter_code
_entity_poly.pdbx_strand_id
1 'polypeptide(L)'
;MNQRVDFMKSILAALIVFAFSNSSGAKYAGEFLYVGAGARALGMGGAFCAVADDASAGYWNPSGLFLINGQEAQFMHSERF
;
A
#
# COMPACT_ATOMS: atom_id res chain seq x y z
N MET A 1 4.86 -41.90 35.40
CA MET A 1 4.55 -41.95 33.95
C MET A 1 3.74 -40.76 33.45
N ASN A 2 2.90 -40.09 34.26
CA ASN A 2 2.02 -39.02 33.78
C ASN A 2 2.75 -37.71 33.41
N GLN A 3 3.82 -37.33 34.13
CA GLN A 3 4.54 -36.06 33.90
C GLN A 3 5.14 -35.91 32.48
N ARG A 4 5.60 -37.00 31.85
CA ARG A 4 6.12 -36.97 30.47
C ARG A 4 5.01 -36.84 29.43
N VAL A 5 3.84 -37.41 29.72
CA VAL A 5 2.67 -37.36 28.84
C VAL A 5 2.02 -35.99 28.91
N ASP A 6 1.95 -35.38 30.10
CA ASP A 6 1.41 -34.04 30.29
C ASP A 6 2.29 -32.98 29.60
N PHE A 7 3.61 -33.13 29.65
CA PHE A 7 4.56 -32.28 28.91
C PHE A 7 4.38 -32.36 27.38
N MET A 8 4.21 -33.56 26.81
CA MET A 8 3.93 -33.71 25.37
C MET A 8 2.58 -33.11 24.96
N LYS A 9 1.56 -33.20 25.81
CA LYS A 9 0.26 -32.56 25.57
C LYS A 9 0.39 -31.04 25.52
N SER A 10 1.18 -30.44 26.42
CA SER A 10 1.45 -29.00 26.41
C SER A 10 2.18 -28.54 25.14
N ILE A 11 3.17 -29.32 24.67
CA ILE A 11 3.87 -29.04 23.41
C ILE A 11 2.91 -29.10 22.22
N LEU A 12 2.09 -30.16 22.15
CA LEU A 12 1.12 -30.33 21.08
C LEU A 12 0.10 -29.19 21.06
N ALA A 13 -0.39 -28.77 22.24
CA ALA A 13 -1.31 -27.64 22.36
C ALA A 13 -0.66 -26.33 21.89
N ALA A 14 0.60 -26.06 22.25
CA ALA A 14 1.32 -24.88 21.79
C ALA A 14 1.53 -24.86 20.26
N LEU A 15 1.86 -26.02 19.67
CA LEU A 15 2.02 -26.16 18.21
C LEU A 15 0.70 -25.93 17.46
N ILE A 16 -0.41 -26.40 18.02
CA ILE A 16 -1.75 -26.17 17.45
C ILE A 16 -2.08 -24.67 17.46
N VAL A 17 -1.88 -23.98 18.59
CA VAL A 17 -2.15 -22.54 18.69
C VAL A 17 -1.31 -21.74 17.68
N PHE A 18 -0.04 -22.13 17.50
CA PHE A 18 0.85 -21.49 16.53
C PHE A 18 0.42 -21.75 15.07
N ALA A 19 -0.02 -22.96 14.73
CA ALA A 19 -0.48 -23.30 13.38
C ALA A 19 -1.74 -22.53 12.95
N PHE A 20 -2.57 -22.07 13.89
CA PHE A 20 -3.79 -21.33 13.63
C PHE A 20 -3.66 -19.81 13.82
N SER A 21 -2.48 -19.29 14.20
CA SER A 21 -2.27 -17.85 14.34
C SER A 21 -2.18 -17.17 12.96
N ASN A 22 -3.32 -16.73 12.43
CA ASN A 22 -3.38 -15.96 11.19
C ASN A 22 -3.33 -14.46 11.52
N SER A 23 -2.26 -13.77 11.11
CA SER A 23 -2.21 -12.31 11.16
C SER A 23 -2.80 -11.76 9.86
N SER A 24 -4.05 -11.29 9.92
CA SER A 24 -4.70 -10.61 8.80
C SER A 24 -4.42 -9.11 8.89
N GLY A 25 -3.41 -8.63 8.15
CA GLY A 25 -3.14 -7.19 8.02
C GLY A 25 -4.25 -6.46 7.25
N ALA A 26 -4.34 -5.15 7.40
CA ALA A 26 -5.28 -4.33 6.65
C ALA A 26 -5.00 -4.40 5.14
N LYS A 27 -5.79 -5.20 4.42
CA LYS A 27 -5.67 -5.47 2.97
C LYS A 27 -5.82 -4.25 2.05
N TYR A 28 -6.26 -3.11 2.58
CA TYR A 28 -6.58 -1.90 1.81
C TYR A 28 -5.82 -0.65 2.27
N ALA A 29 -4.69 -0.83 2.98
CA ALA A 29 -3.89 0.30 3.45
C ALA A 29 -3.46 1.25 2.31
N GLY A 30 -3.34 0.75 1.08
CA GLY A 30 -2.95 1.52 -0.11
C GLY A 30 -4.08 1.80 -1.11
N GLU A 31 -5.35 1.54 -0.78
CA GLU A 31 -6.48 1.76 -1.72
C GLU A 31 -6.56 3.22 -2.19
N PHE A 32 -6.15 4.16 -1.35
CA PHE A 32 -6.09 5.59 -1.69
C PHE A 32 -5.10 5.89 -2.82
N LEU A 33 -4.15 5.00 -3.13
CA LEU A 33 -3.24 5.14 -4.27
C LEU A 33 -3.91 4.81 -5.62
N TYR A 34 -5.08 4.18 -5.61
CA TYR A 34 -5.89 3.99 -6.82
C TYR A 34 -6.80 5.19 -7.13
N VAL A 35 -6.98 6.11 -6.17
CA VAL A 35 -7.78 7.33 -6.37
C VAL A 35 -7.19 8.23 -7.46
N GLY A 36 -5.86 8.21 -7.59
CA GLY A 36 -5.07 9.06 -8.47
C GLY A 36 -4.85 10.46 -7.91
N ALA A 37 -3.80 11.13 -8.37
CA ALA A 37 -3.48 12.53 -8.05
C ALA A 37 -3.21 13.33 -9.32
N GLY A 38 -3.52 14.63 -9.31
CA GLY A 38 -3.29 15.53 -10.44
C GLY A 38 -4.44 15.52 -11.46
N ALA A 39 -4.96 16.70 -11.78
CA ALA A 39 -6.11 16.86 -12.68
C ALA A 39 -5.80 16.38 -14.11
N ARG A 40 -4.59 16.64 -14.61
CA ARG A 40 -4.13 16.19 -15.94
C ARG A 40 -4.07 14.67 -16.02
N ALA A 41 -3.42 14.03 -15.07
CA ALA A 41 -3.27 12.57 -15.03
C ALA A 41 -4.64 11.86 -14.93
N LEU A 42 -5.55 12.41 -14.12
CA LEU A 42 -6.92 11.91 -14.00
C LEU A 42 -7.74 12.15 -15.27
N GLY A 43 -7.59 13.31 -15.93
CA GLY A 43 -8.21 13.59 -17.22
C GLY A 43 -7.78 12.63 -18.34
N MET A 44 -6.60 12.03 -18.21
CA MET A 44 -6.11 10.96 -19.09
C MET A 44 -6.59 9.56 -18.67
N GLY A 45 -7.52 9.46 -17.72
CA GLY A 45 -7.99 8.17 -17.19
C GLY A 45 -6.91 7.38 -16.43
N GLY A 46 -5.90 8.07 -15.88
CA GLY A 46 -4.75 7.47 -15.21
C GLY A 46 -3.62 7.02 -16.15
N ALA A 47 -3.73 7.24 -17.46
CA ALA A 47 -2.69 6.92 -18.44
C ALA A 47 -1.56 7.98 -18.48
N PHE A 48 -0.91 8.25 -17.35
CA PHE A 48 0.05 9.37 -17.21
C PHE A 48 1.52 8.95 -17.00
N CYS A 49 1.79 7.69 -16.65
CA CYS A 49 3.12 7.22 -16.21
C CYS A 49 4.30 7.59 -17.15
N ALA A 50 4.11 7.49 -18.48
CA ALA A 50 5.15 7.78 -19.47
C ALA A 50 5.42 9.27 -19.69
N VAL A 51 4.47 10.13 -19.30
CA VAL A 51 4.50 11.59 -19.52
C VAL A 51 4.41 12.35 -18.20
N ALA A 52 4.76 11.70 -17.09
CA ALA A 52 4.75 12.32 -15.78
C ALA A 52 5.91 13.31 -15.66
N ASP A 53 5.64 14.58 -15.92
CA ASP A 53 6.62 15.66 -16.04
C ASP A 53 6.29 16.87 -15.15
N ASP A 54 5.36 16.70 -14.20
CA ASP A 54 4.84 17.75 -13.33
C ASP A 54 4.87 17.33 -11.84
N ALA A 55 4.44 18.20 -10.92
CA ALA A 55 4.51 17.91 -9.48
C ALA A 55 3.79 16.62 -9.03
N SER A 56 2.85 16.09 -9.83
CA SER A 56 2.19 14.81 -9.57
C SER A 56 3.05 13.59 -9.93
N ALA A 57 4.22 13.77 -10.55
CA ALA A 57 5.14 12.70 -10.93
C ALA A 57 5.59 11.84 -9.74
N GLY A 58 5.67 12.41 -8.52
CA GLY A 58 5.92 11.61 -7.31
C GLY A 58 4.90 10.50 -7.06
N TYR A 59 3.66 10.66 -7.53
CA TYR A 59 2.59 9.66 -7.44
C TYR A 59 2.61 8.68 -8.62
N TRP A 60 2.89 9.15 -9.84
CA TRP A 60 2.77 8.37 -11.07
C TRP A 60 4.07 7.72 -11.55
N ASN A 61 5.17 8.46 -11.53
CA ASN A 61 6.50 7.99 -11.91
C ASN A 61 7.59 8.94 -11.35
N PRO A 62 8.25 8.58 -10.23
CA PRO A 62 9.25 9.45 -9.61
C PRO A 62 10.43 9.82 -10.50
N SER A 63 10.76 9.03 -11.55
CA SER A 63 11.85 9.41 -12.47
C SER A 63 11.55 10.68 -13.26
N GLY A 64 10.26 11.03 -13.40
CA GLY A 64 9.77 12.24 -14.03
C GLY A 64 10.12 13.52 -13.29
N LEU A 65 10.41 13.46 -11.98
CA LEU A 65 10.77 14.64 -11.18
C LEU A 65 12.02 15.35 -11.69
N PHE A 66 12.92 14.64 -12.38
CA PHE A 66 14.10 15.24 -13.01
C PHE A 66 13.75 16.20 -14.17
N LEU A 67 12.57 16.08 -14.77
CA LEU A 67 12.10 16.96 -15.85
C LEU A 67 11.58 18.31 -15.34
N ILE A 68 11.31 18.44 -14.04
CA ILE A 68 10.77 19.65 -13.43
C ILE A 68 11.88 20.69 -13.29
N ASN A 69 11.69 21.85 -13.93
CA ASN A 69 12.64 22.95 -13.88
C ASN A 69 12.22 23.96 -12.81
N GLY A 70 12.78 23.82 -11.60
CA GLY A 70 12.50 24.70 -10.47
C GLY A 70 11.52 24.09 -9.47
N GLN A 71 10.87 24.95 -8.67
CA GLN A 71 9.92 24.53 -7.65
C GLN A 71 8.50 24.51 -8.25
N GLU A 72 7.84 23.37 -8.18
CA GLU A 72 6.45 23.22 -8.61
C GLU A 72 5.59 22.71 -7.45
N ALA A 73 4.37 23.24 -7.33
CA ALA A 73 3.38 22.77 -6.38
C ALA A 73 2.03 22.62 -7.07
N GLN A 74 1.34 21.51 -6.82
CA GLN A 74 -0.01 21.26 -7.33
C GLN A 74 -0.97 20.99 -6.18
N PHE A 75 -2.19 21.52 -6.32
CA PHE A 75 -3.28 21.33 -5.38
C PHE A 75 -4.45 20.71 -6.13
N MET A 76 -5.04 19.66 -5.56
CA MET A 76 -6.19 18.98 -6.13
C MET A 76 -7.25 18.79 -5.05
N HIS A 77 -8.50 19.00 -5.43
CA HIS A 77 -9.66 18.61 -4.65
C HIS A 77 -10.56 17.72 -5.51
N SER A 78 -11.01 16.60 -4.95
CA SER A 78 -12.02 15.74 -5.53
C SER A 78 -12.97 15.34 -4.42
N GLU A 79 -14.21 15.80 -4.50
CA GLU A 79 -15.28 15.25 -3.69
C GLU A 79 -15.64 13.87 -4.25
N ARG A 80 -15.61 12.88 -3.37
CA ARG A 80 -16.10 11.53 -3.64
C ARG A 80 -16.87 11.18 -2.38
N PHE A 81 -18.20 11.20 -2.50
CA PHE A 81 -19.21 10.93 -1.47
C PHE A 81 -19.46 12.06 -0.47
#